data_AF-A0A7W1RZW8-F1
#
_entry.id   AF-A0A7W1RZW8-F1
#
_cell.length_a   1.000
_cell.length_b   1.000
_cell.length_c   1.000
_cell.angle_alpha   90.00
_cell.angle_beta   90.00
_cell.angle_gamma   90.00
#
_symmetry.space_group_name_H-M   'P 1'
#
loop_
_entity.id
_entity.type
_entity.pdbx_description
1 polymer ?
#
loop_
_entity_poly.entity_id
_entity_poly.type
_entity_poly.pdbx_seq_one_letter_code
_entity_poly.pdbx_strand_id
1 'polypeptide(L)'
;PDLRQRWSLAIPELGHTTVAADIDGDGRDELYVGTRLIDADGRQRWSRPELLDGTGETHPDSNPIADLDGGGPSLLFGPGARILDRDGRVRRDFAAAGFREVQSVRVLRTARGTCLAFTDLPETGGPLAWRGMPIRNVRSVTTIVDPSGAIVARIPGMHTPSVADFDGDGEDELIYLDEAGSALRVLRADGSLHAAIPVQPRVYISDLAVGPLRADARGDDLVLHEWSDDFATATVRILSDPDARGRLRPLGVFELARRTPY
;
A
#
# COMPACT_ATOMS: atom_id res chain seq x y z
N PRO A 1 21.94 -27.21 1.98
CA PRO A 1 20.68 -27.87 2.39
C PRO A 1 19.91 -28.22 1.12
N ASP A 2 19.41 -29.46 1.01
CA ASP A 2 18.64 -29.89 -0.15
C ASP A 2 17.23 -29.28 -0.09
N LEU A 3 16.88 -28.48 -1.08
CA LEU A 3 15.52 -27.98 -1.23
C LEU A 3 14.60 -29.15 -1.61
N ARG A 4 13.52 -29.35 -0.84
CA ARG A 4 12.51 -30.36 -1.10
C ARG A 4 11.15 -29.69 -1.24
N GLN A 5 10.49 -29.88 -2.38
CA GLN A 5 9.12 -29.44 -2.59
C GLN A 5 8.20 -30.17 -1.60
N ARG A 6 7.40 -29.41 -0.83
CA ARG A 6 6.44 -29.98 0.13
C ARG A 6 5.09 -30.28 -0.52
N TRP A 7 4.57 -29.35 -1.29
CA TRP A 7 3.33 -29.47 -2.05
C TRP A 7 3.36 -28.52 -3.25
N SER A 8 2.39 -28.66 -4.15
CA SER A 8 2.16 -27.75 -5.28
C SER A 8 0.68 -27.63 -5.56
N LEU A 9 0.19 -26.42 -5.78
CA LEU A 9 -1.19 -26.12 -6.12
C LEU A 9 -1.22 -25.17 -7.33
N ALA A 10 -2.07 -25.47 -8.32
CA ALA A 10 -2.29 -24.59 -9.47
C ALA A 10 -3.41 -23.59 -9.16
N ILE A 11 -3.16 -22.30 -9.39
CA ILE A 11 -4.11 -21.22 -9.09
C ILE A 11 -4.33 -20.40 -10.37
N PRO A 12 -5.56 -20.35 -10.90
CA PRO A 12 -5.83 -19.71 -12.19
C PRO A 12 -5.94 -18.18 -12.11
N GLU A 13 -6.34 -17.63 -10.96
CA GLU A 13 -6.48 -16.18 -10.74
C GLU A 13 -5.53 -15.75 -9.63
N LEU A 14 -4.30 -15.44 -10.02
CA LEU A 14 -3.34 -14.84 -9.10
C LEU A 14 -3.66 -13.35 -8.96
N GLY A 15 -3.71 -12.86 -7.73
CA GLY A 15 -3.60 -11.42 -7.47
C GLY A 15 -2.15 -10.96 -7.61
N HIS A 16 -1.93 -9.65 -7.50
CA HIS A 16 -0.57 -9.10 -7.51
C HIS A 16 0.18 -9.26 -6.19
N THR A 17 -0.53 -9.64 -5.13
CA THR A 17 0.02 -9.82 -3.79
C THR A 17 -0.33 -11.20 -3.24
N THR A 18 0.55 -11.73 -2.40
CA THR A 18 0.34 -12.95 -1.61
C THR A 18 0.81 -12.66 -0.21
N VAL A 19 0.02 -13.05 0.79
CA VAL A 19 0.34 -12.84 2.21
C VAL A 19 0.33 -14.18 2.91
N ALA A 20 1.35 -14.42 3.73
CA ALA A 20 1.44 -15.57 4.62
C ALA A 20 1.22 -15.12 6.06
N ALA A 21 0.29 -15.75 6.78
CA ALA A 21 0.03 -15.50 8.19
C ALA A 21 -0.74 -16.66 8.82
N ASP A 22 -0.56 -16.87 10.13
CA ASP A 22 -1.42 -17.71 10.94
C ASP A 22 -2.81 -17.05 11.09
N ILE A 23 -3.75 -17.47 10.25
CA ILE A 23 -5.08 -16.86 10.14
C ILE A 23 -6.09 -17.54 11.05
N ASP A 24 -5.92 -18.83 11.33
CA ASP A 24 -6.82 -19.57 12.22
C ASP A 24 -6.32 -19.81 13.64
N GLY A 25 -5.06 -19.47 13.93
CA GLY A 25 -4.46 -19.54 15.26
C GLY A 25 -3.87 -20.91 15.60
N ASP A 26 -3.59 -21.77 14.62
CA ASP A 26 -2.99 -23.09 14.84
C ASP A 26 -1.46 -23.07 14.95
N GLY A 27 -0.84 -21.90 14.74
CA GLY A 27 0.61 -21.70 14.78
C GLY A 27 1.32 -21.99 13.47
N ARG A 28 0.60 -22.17 12.36
CA ARG A 28 1.14 -22.32 11.00
C ARG A 28 0.55 -21.26 10.09
N ASP A 29 1.37 -20.81 9.15
CA ASP A 29 0.91 -19.78 8.22
C ASP A 29 0.07 -20.38 7.09
N GLU A 30 -1.13 -19.85 6.92
CA GLU A 30 -1.90 -19.95 5.69
C GLU A 30 -1.36 -18.99 4.62
N LEU A 31 -1.72 -19.22 3.36
CA LEU A 31 -1.49 -18.29 2.25
C LEU A 31 -2.81 -17.68 1.78
N TYR A 32 -2.93 -16.36 1.90
CA TYR A 32 -3.97 -15.59 1.24
C TYR A 32 -3.46 -15.08 -0.12
N VAL A 33 -4.07 -15.59 -1.20
CA VAL A 33 -3.63 -15.33 -2.58
C VAL A 33 -4.82 -15.15 -3.50
N GLY A 34 -4.89 -13.99 -4.16
CA GLY A 34 -6.02 -13.67 -5.04
C GLY A 34 -7.35 -13.74 -4.29
N THR A 35 -8.24 -14.62 -4.75
CA THR A 35 -9.57 -14.83 -4.14
C THR A 35 -9.61 -16.04 -3.21
N ARG A 36 -8.47 -16.56 -2.75
CA ARG A 36 -8.35 -17.88 -2.11
C ARG A 36 -7.56 -17.84 -0.82
N LEU A 37 -7.93 -18.74 0.09
CA LEU A 37 -7.12 -19.06 1.26
C LEU A 37 -6.66 -20.52 1.21
N ILE A 38 -5.37 -20.73 1.42
CA ILE A 38 -4.70 -22.03 1.33
C ILE A 38 -4.05 -22.34 2.68
N ASP A 39 -4.30 -23.53 3.17
CA ASP A 39 -3.74 -24.09 4.40
C ASP A 39 -2.23 -24.35 4.28
N ALA A 40 -1.52 -24.42 5.40
CA ALA A 40 -0.08 -24.67 5.46
C ALA A 40 0.33 -26.01 4.78
N ASP A 41 -0.60 -26.95 4.66
CA ASP A 41 -0.41 -28.24 3.98
C ASP A 41 -0.72 -28.22 2.47
N GLY A 42 -1.12 -27.06 1.92
CA GLY A 42 -1.42 -26.86 0.51
C GLY A 42 -2.89 -27.09 0.13
N ARG A 43 -3.77 -27.42 1.08
CA ARG A 43 -5.23 -27.55 0.83
C ARG A 43 -5.89 -26.18 0.71
N GLN A 44 -6.71 -25.98 -0.31
CA GLN A 44 -7.55 -24.77 -0.39
C GLN A 44 -8.68 -24.86 0.64
N ARG A 45 -8.76 -23.89 1.55
CA ARG A 45 -9.86 -23.78 2.54
C ARG A 45 -11.12 -23.21 1.92
N TRP A 46 -10.97 -22.16 1.12
CA TRP A 46 -12.06 -21.55 0.37
C TRP A 46 -11.55 -20.77 -0.85
N SER A 47 -12.48 -20.43 -1.74
CA SER A 47 -12.28 -19.58 -2.91
C SER A 47 -13.51 -18.69 -3.07
N ARG A 48 -13.30 -17.40 -3.36
CA ARG A 48 -14.34 -16.38 -3.50
C ARG A 48 -14.24 -15.61 -4.83
N PRO A 49 -14.13 -16.28 -6.00
CA PRO A 49 -13.98 -15.59 -7.29
C PRO A 49 -15.17 -14.70 -7.63
N GLU A 50 -16.36 -15.03 -7.13
CA GLU A 50 -17.58 -14.26 -7.32
C GLU A 50 -17.54 -12.87 -6.67
N LEU A 51 -16.58 -12.59 -5.78
CA LEU A 51 -16.38 -11.24 -5.26
C LEU A 51 -15.81 -10.28 -6.32
N LEU A 52 -15.27 -10.79 -7.43
CA LEU A 52 -14.85 -9.98 -8.57
C LEU A 52 -16.05 -9.49 -9.40
N ASP A 53 -17.21 -10.12 -9.27
CA ASP A 53 -18.39 -9.79 -10.07
C ASP A 53 -18.81 -8.33 -9.86
N GLY A 54 -18.99 -7.60 -10.96
CA GLY A 54 -19.43 -6.20 -10.94
C GLY A 54 -18.37 -5.18 -10.52
N THR A 55 -17.14 -5.61 -10.21
CA THR A 55 -16.02 -4.70 -9.88
C THR A 55 -15.32 -4.16 -11.12
N GLY A 56 -15.35 -4.91 -12.22
CA GLY A 56 -14.55 -4.62 -13.42
C GLY A 56 -13.13 -5.17 -13.35
N GLU A 57 -12.72 -5.73 -12.20
CA GLU A 57 -11.43 -6.39 -12.01
C GLU A 57 -11.51 -7.88 -12.38
N THR A 58 -10.41 -8.42 -12.95
CA THR A 58 -10.26 -9.86 -13.21
C THR A 58 -9.42 -10.57 -12.15
N HIS A 59 -8.75 -9.82 -11.28
CA HIS A 59 -7.97 -10.28 -10.14
C HIS A 59 -7.80 -9.13 -9.15
N PRO A 60 -7.56 -9.39 -7.86
CA PRO A 60 -7.28 -8.34 -6.90
C PRO A 60 -5.83 -7.83 -7.00
N ASP A 61 -5.68 -6.50 -6.98
CA ASP A 61 -4.37 -5.84 -6.95
C ASP A 61 -3.76 -5.80 -5.53
N SER A 62 -4.59 -5.74 -4.49
CA SER A 62 -4.12 -5.59 -3.11
C SER A 62 -4.96 -6.37 -2.12
N ASN A 63 -4.31 -7.29 -1.40
CA ASN A 63 -4.93 -8.18 -0.43
C ASN A 63 -4.18 -8.28 0.91
N PRO A 64 -4.00 -7.18 1.66
CA PRO A 64 -3.31 -7.24 2.94
C PRO A 64 -4.12 -7.99 4.00
N ILE A 65 -3.41 -8.45 5.04
CA ILE A 65 -4.01 -8.98 6.27
C ILE A 65 -3.66 -8.02 7.39
N ALA A 66 -4.63 -7.70 8.24
CA ALA A 66 -4.39 -6.91 9.45
C ALA A 66 -5.39 -7.26 10.55
N ASP A 67 -4.95 -7.14 11.80
CA ASP A 67 -5.87 -7.13 12.93
C ASP A 67 -6.50 -5.73 13.05
N LEU A 68 -7.79 -5.63 12.79
CA LEU A 68 -8.51 -4.35 12.74
C LEU A 68 -9.21 -4.00 14.05
N ASP A 69 -9.49 -5.00 14.88
CA ASP A 69 -10.35 -4.87 16.06
C ASP A 69 -9.82 -5.60 17.31
N GLY A 70 -8.60 -6.14 17.27
CA GLY A 70 -7.99 -6.93 18.34
C GLY A 70 -8.55 -8.36 18.42
N GLY A 71 -9.41 -8.74 17.48
CA GLY A 71 -10.05 -10.05 17.40
C GLY A 71 -9.28 -11.08 16.57
N GLY A 72 -8.13 -10.69 16.03
CA GLY A 72 -7.33 -11.50 15.12
C GLY A 72 -7.39 -11.01 13.67
N PRO A 73 -6.77 -11.76 12.74
CA PRO A 73 -6.54 -11.29 11.38
C PRO A 73 -7.85 -11.11 10.60
N SER A 74 -8.02 -9.92 10.04
CA SER A 74 -9.00 -9.60 9.02
C SER A 74 -8.32 -9.58 7.65
N LEU A 75 -8.98 -10.17 6.66
CA LEU A 75 -8.46 -10.25 5.30
C LEU A 75 -9.06 -9.10 4.50
N LEU A 76 -8.22 -8.22 3.99
CA LEU A 76 -8.64 -7.09 3.19
C LEU A 76 -8.62 -7.50 1.73
N PHE A 77 -9.68 -7.18 1.01
CA PHE A 77 -9.85 -7.53 -0.39
C PHE A 77 -10.07 -6.26 -1.20
N GLY A 78 -9.11 -5.93 -2.07
CA GLY A 78 -9.12 -4.73 -2.90
C GLY A 78 -10.46 -4.53 -3.61
N PRO A 79 -10.89 -5.43 -4.51
CA PRO A 79 -12.11 -5.23 -5.29
C PRO A 79 -13.33 -4.98 -4.40
N GLY A 80 -14.00 -3.83 -4.60
CA GLY A 80 -15.12 -3.38 -3.76
C GLY A 80 -14.75 -2.94 -2.33
N ALA A 81 -13.45 -2.79 -2.03
CA ALA A 81 -12.87 -2.44 -0.74
C ALA A 81 -13.39 -3.30 0.42
N ARG A 82 -13.43 -4.63 0.27
CA ARG A 82 -14.12 -5.52 1.21
C ARG A 82 -13.23 -6.00 2.35
N ILE A 83 -13.87 -6.33 3.47
CA ILE A 83 -13.22 -6.99 4.62
C ILE A 83 -13.83 -8.37 4.77
N LEU A 84 -13.01 -9.41 4.76
CA LEU A 84 -13.41 -10.80 4.93
C LEU A 84 -13.00 -11.32 6.31
N ASP A 85 -13.79 -12.23 6.88
CA ASP A 85 -13.37 -13.07 7.99
C ASP A 85 -12.49 -14.24 7.49
N ARG A 86 -11.92 -15.01 8.44
CA ARG A 86 -11.09 -16.19 8.16
C ARG A 86 -11.78 -17.29 7.35
N ASP A 87 -13.12 -17.32 7.35
CA ASP A 87 -13.91 -18.27 6.56
C ASP A 87 -14.28 -17.71 5.18
N GLY A 88 -13.74 -16.54 4.83
CA GLY A 88 -13.96 -15.85 3.56
C GLY A 88 -15.31 -15.15 3.47
N ARG A 89 -16.06 -14.97 4.57
CA ARG A 89 -17.33 -14.23 4.56
C ARG A 89 -17.08 -12.74 4.64
N VAL A 90 -17.83 -11.97 3.86
CA VAL A 90 -17.75 -10.50 3.86
C VAL A 90 -18.32 -9.95 5.18
N ARG A 91 -17.45 -9.33 5.99
CA ARG A 91 -17.83 -8.59 7.20
C ARG A 91 -18.26 -7.16 6.88
N ARG A 92 -17.59 -6.52 5.92
CA ARG A 92 -17.94 -5.19 5.42
C ARG A 92 -17.70 -5.12 3.91
N ASP A 93 -18.61 -4.42 3.23
CA ASP A 93 -18.56 -4.17 1.80
C ASP A 93 -18.73 -2.67 1.56
N PHE A 94 -17.81 -2.07 0.82
CA PHE A 94 -17.82 -0.65 0.53
C PHE A 94 -18.13 -0.37 -0.95
N ALA A 95 -18.47 -1.38 -1.76
CA ALA A 95 -18.81 -1.19 -3.16
C ALA A 95 -19.95 -0.17 -3.38
N ALA A 96 -20.91 -0.12 -2.45
CA ALA A 96 -21.99 0.88 -2.47
C ALA A 96 -21.50 2.33 -2.27
N ALA A 97 -20.32 2.53 -1.68
CA ALA A 97 -19.66 3.82 -1.53
C ALA A 97 -18.87 4.26 -2.78
N GLY A 98 -18.92 3.45 -3.85
CA GLY A 98 -18.33 3.75 -5.16
C GLY A 98 -17.02 3.02 -5.45
N PHE A 99 -16.45 2.29 -4.49
CA PHE A 99 -15.22 1.53 -4.70
C PHE A 99 -15.44 0.39 -5.67
N ARG A 100 -14.63 0.33 -6.72
CA ARG A 100 -14.74 -0.73 -7.74
C ARG A 100 -13.38 -1.36 -8.04
N GLU A 101 -12.42 -0.53 -8.44
CA GLU A 101 -11.09 -0.95 -8.91
C GLU A 101 -10.03 -0.49 -7.91
N VAL A 102 -9.96 -1.15 -6.75
CA VAL A 102 -9.08 -0.71 -5.65
C VAL A 102 -7.72 -1.37 -5.79
N GLN A 103 -6.76 -0.59 -6.26
CA GLN A 103 -5.40 -1.07 -6.54
C GLN A 103 -4.54 -1.22 -5.29
N SER A 104 -4.90 -0.51 -4.23
CA SER A 104 -4.10 -0.49 -3.01
C SER A 104 -4.99 -0.32 -1.80
N VAL A 105 -4.84 -1.24 -0.86
CA VAL A 105 -5.35 -1.12 0.49
C VAL A 105 -4.17 -0.86 1.43
N ARG A 106 -4.33 0.11 2.32
CA ARG A 106 -3.39 0.41 3.39
C ARG A 106 -4.09 0.48 4.73
N VAL A 107 -3.36 0.07 5.77
CA VAL A 107 -3.86 -0.05 7.13
C VAL A 107 -3.10 0.96 7.98
N LEU A 108 -3.81 1.88 8.62
CA LEU A 108 -3.24 2.94 9.45
C LEU A 108 -3.69 2.72 10.89
N ARG A 109 -2.75 2.58 11.81
CA ARG A 109 -3.01 2.52 13.25
C ARG A 109 -3.14 3.93 13.79
N THR A 110 -4.13 4.17 14.63
CA THR A 110 -4.31 5.45 15.32
C THR A 110 -4.67 5.19 16.77
N ALA A 111 -4.59 6.20 17.64
CA ALA A 111 -5.05 6.06 19.02
C ALA A 111 -6.56 5.76 19.12
N ARG A 112 -7.32 6.02 18.05
CA ARG A 112 -8.77 5.76 17.95
C ARG A 112 -9.11 4.41 17.31
N GLY A 113 -8.11 3.63 16.94
CA GLY A 113 -8.27 2.35 16.25
C GLY A 113 -7.74 2.38 14.82
N THR A 114 -8.08 1.36 14.03
CA THR A 114 -7.51 1.17 12.70
C THR A 114 -8.34 1.85 11.62
N CYS A 115 -7.71 2.77 10.88
CA CYS A 115 -8.24 3.35 9.65
C CYS A 115 -7.76 2.54 8.44
N LEU A 116 -8.53 2.60 7.35
CA LEU A 116 -8.18 1.99 6.06
C LEU A 116 -8.09 3.07 4.99
N ALA A 117 -7.05 3.03 4.17
CA ALA A 117 -6.93 3.86 2.98
C ALA A 117 -7.05 2.99 1.72
N PHE A 118 -8.06 3.28 0.91
CA PHE A 118 -8.36 2.58 -0.34
C PHE A 118 -8.03 3.49 -1.53
N THR A 119 -7.07 3.11 -2.35
CA THR A 119 -6.73 3.80 -3.60
C THR A 119 -7.52 3.16 -4.74
N ASP A 120 -8.56 3.85 -5.18
CA ASP A 120 -9.48 3.41 -6.25
C ASP A 120 -9.19 4.11 -7.57
N LEU A 121 -9.53 3.46 -8.68
CA LEU A 121 -9.46 4.01 -10.03
C LEU A 121 -10.86 4.30 -10.58
N PRO A 122 -11.51 5.39 -10.14
CA PRO A 122 -12.90 5.64 -10.53
C PRO A 122 -13.08 5.82 -12.05
N GLU A 123 -12.06 6.29 -12.77
CA GLU A 123 -12.06 6.43 -14.23
C GLU A 123 -10.64 6.25 -14.79
N THR A 124 -10.45 5.37 -15.77
CA THR A 124 -9.25 5.41 -16.61
C THR A 124 -9.27 6.72 -17.39
N GLY A 125 -8.47 7.70 -16.97
CA GLY A 125 -8.26 8.92 -17.73
C GLY A 125 -7.67 8.59 -19.10
N GLY A 126 -8.02 9.40 -20.11
CA GLY A 126 -7.39 9.34 -21.43
C GLY A 126 -5.85 9.41 -21.34
N PRO A 127 -5.12 8.98 -22.38
CA PRO A 127 -3.66 8.80 -22.31
C PRO A 127 -2.95 10.09 -21.89
N LEU A 128 -2.17 10.06 -20.80
CA LEU A 128 -1.05 10.99 -20.64
C LEU A 128 0.21 10.29 -21.14
N ALA A 129 0.96 10.99 -21.99
CA ALA A 129 2.30 10.59 -22.33
C ALA A 129 3.24 11.29 -21.36
N TRP A 130 3.89 10.57 -20.46
CA TRP A 130 5.11 11.09 -19.86
C TRP A 130 6.24 10.84 -20.86
N ARG A 131 6.65 11.89 -21.59
CA ARG A 131 7.72 11.85 -22.60
C ARG A 131 7.60 10.71 -23.63
N GLY A 132 6.38 10.38 -24.07
CA GLY A 132 6.14 9.33 -25.08
C GLY A 132 6.00 7.91 -24.52
N MET A 133 6.19 7.71 -23.20
CA MET A 133 5.72 6.51 -22.52
C MET A 133 4.23 6.68 -22.18
N PRO A 134 3.35 5.76 -22.61
CA PRO A 134 1.95 5.79 -22.20
C PRO A 134 1.87 5.40 -20.72
N ILE A 135 1.86 6.40 -19.83
CA ILE A 135 1.46 6.19 -18.45
C ILE A 135 -0.05 6.44 -18.46
N ARG A 136 -0.86 5.41 -18.20
CA ARG A 136 -2.30 5.63 -18.07
C ARG A 136 -2.49 6.75 -17.04
N ASN A 137 -3.23 7.80 -17.40
CA ASN A 137 -3.70 8.75 -16.41
C ASN A 137 -4.65 7.99 -15.52
N VAL A 138 -4.12 7.48 -14.44
CA VAL A 138 -4.97 6.93 -13.43
C VAL A 138 -5.25 8.08 -12.50
N ARG A 139 -6.42 8.72 -12.67
CA ARG A 139 -6.95 9.66 -11.67
C ARG A 139 -7.34 8.82 -10.46
N SER A 140 -6.36 8.39 -9.70
CA SER A 140 -6.60 7.64 -8.49
C SER A 140 -7.16 8.59 -7.44
N VAL A 141 -8.08 8.06 -6.66
CA VAL A 141 -8.54 8.72 -5.44
C VAL A 141 -8.28 7.76 -4.33
N THR A 142 -7.48 8.20 -3.35
CA THR A 142 -7.39 7.45 -2.11
C THR A 142 -8.42 7.99 -1.13
N THR A 143 -9.26 7.09 -0.64
CA THR A 143 -10.28 7.40 0.34
C THR A 143 -9.86 6.81 1.68
N ILE A 144 -9.86 7.61 2.74
CA ILE A 144 -9.61 7.14 4.10
C ILE A 144 -10.95 6.88 4.77
N VAL A 145 -11.05 5.72 5.39
CA VAL A 145 -12.20 5.23 6.13
C VAL A 145 -11.78 4.99 7.57
N ASP A 146 -12.56 5.51 8.52
CA ASP A 146 -12.30 5.36 9.95
C ASP A 146 -12.72 3.97 10.48
N PRO A 147 -12.41 3.63 11.75
CA PRO A 147 -12.76 2.32 12.32
C PRO A 147 -14.26 2.02 12.28
N SER A 148 -15.13 3.05 12.31
CA SER A 148 -16.58 2.91 12.21
C SER A 148 -17.07 2.58 10.80
N GLY A 149 -16.21 2.77 9.78
CA GLY A 149 -16.56 2.64 8.38
C GLY A 149 -16.96 3.96 7.71
N ALA A 150 -16.84 5.08 8.40
CA ALA A 150 -17.16 6.39 7.81
C ALA A 150 -16.00 6.89 6.96
N ILE A 151 -16.32 7.46 5.79
CA ILE A 151 -15.33 8.12 4.94
C ILE A 151 -14.96 9.46 5.57
N VAL A 152 -13.68 9.64 5.90
CA VAL A 152 -13.16 10.86 6.54
C VAL A 152 -12.38 11.75 5.57
N ALA A 153 -11.79 11.18 4.51
CA ALA A 153 -11.05 11.94 3.52
C ALA A 153 -11.12 11.30 2.13
N ARG A 154 -11.03 12.14 1.09
CA ARG A 154 -10.80 11.73 -0.31
C ARG A 154 -9.69 12.58 -0.91
N ILE A 155 -8.61 11.93 -1.32
CA ILE A 155 -7.37 12.57 -1.74
C ILE A 155 -7.09 12.18 -3.20
N PRO A 156 -7.25 13.11 -4.16
CA PRO A 156 -7.00 12.85 -5.57
C PRO A 156 -5.50 12.80 -5.88
N GLY A 157 -5.13 12.05 -6.93
CA GLY A 157 -3.77 12.04 -7.48
C GLY A 157 -2.75 11.29 -6.62
N MET A 158 -3.21 10.45 -5.69
CA MET A 158 -2.36 9.63 -4.83
C MET A 158 -2.32 8.19 -5.34
N HIS A 159 -1.15 7.74 -5.78
CA HIS A 159 -0.90 6.37 -6.21
C HIS A 159 -0.13 5.61 -5.15
N THR A 160 -0.66 4.45 -4.75
CA THR A 160 0.00 3.46 -3.87
C THR A 160 0.78 4.08 -2.70
N PRO A 161 0.11 4.79 -1.78
CA PRO A 161 0.79 5.43 -0.65
C PRO A 161 1.52 4.41 0.22
N SER A 162 2.51 4.88 0.97
CA SER A 162 3.10 4.14 2.08
C SER A 162 2.47 4.57 3.40
N VAL A 163 2.60 3.71 4.41
CA VAL A 163 2.10 3.96 5.76
C VAL A 163 3.21 3.73 6.78
N ALA A 164 3.33 4.65 7.73
CA ALA A 164 4.26 4.54 8.85
C ALA A 164 3.98 5.62 9.91
N ASP A 165 4.39 5.36 11.15
CA ASP A 165 4.45 6.36 12.22
C ASP A 165 5.67 7.26 11.96
N PHE A 166 5.48 8.30 11.16
CA PHE A 166 6.57 9.08 10.60
C PHE A 166 7.11 10.10 11.59
N ASP A 167 6.25 10.65 12.44
CA ASP A 167 6.63 11.66 13.43
C ASP A 167 6.88 11.09 14.85
N GLY A 168 6.59 9.81 15.06
CA GLY A 168 6.85 9.11 16.31
C GLY A 168 5.81 9.34 17.40
N ASP A 169 4.60 9.76 17.03
CA ASP A 169 3.50 9.98 17.97
C ASP A 169 2.70 8.70 18.27
N GLY A 170 3.01 7.60 17.59
CA GLY A 170 2.35 6.31 17.73
C GLY A 170 1.11 6.14 16.86
N GLU A 171 0.76 7.13 16.04
CA GLU A 171 -0.21 7.03 14.95
C GLU A 171 0.51 6.92 13.61
N ASP A 172 -0.08 6.17 12.67
CA ASP A 172 0.49 6.03 11.34
C ASP A 172 0.03 7.17 10.42
N GLU A 173 0.97 7.76 9.68
CA GLU A 173 0.75 8.67 8.56
C GLU A 173 0.69 7.94 7.21
N LEU A 174 0.02 8.58 6.26
CA LEU A 174 0.02 8.24 4.86
C LEU A 174 1.04 9.09 4.10
N ILE A 175 1.99 8.45 3.44
CA ILE A 175 3.09 9.11 2.73
C ILE A 175 2.99 8.81 1.23
N TYR A 176 2.98 9.84 0.39
CA TYR A 176 2.91 9.67 -1.06
C TYR A 176 3.58 10.80 -1.83
N LEU A 177 3.94 10.53 -3.08
CA LEU A 177 4.39 11.56 -4.01
C LEU A 177 3.18 12.25 -4.66
N ASP A 178 3.14 13.59 -4.63
CA ASP A 178 2.05 14.31 -5.29
C ASP A 178 2.04 14.13 -6.82
N GLU A 179 0.89 14.39 -7.45
CA GLU A 179 0.69 14.20 -8.90
C GLU A 179 1.69 14.99 -9.76
N ALA A 180 2.20 16.10 -9.25
CA ALA A 180 3.22 16.90 -9.91
C ALA A 180 4.64 16.30 -9.80
N GLY A 181 4.84 15.24 -9.01
CA GLY A 181 6.14 14.66 -8.73
C GLY A 181 7.08 15.62 -7.99
N SER A 182 6.53 16.60 -7.29
CA SER A 182 7.26 17.78 -6.79
C SER A 182 7.41 17.78 -5.27
N ALA A 183 6.53 17.08 -4.56
CA ALA A 183 6.64 16.94 -3.12
C ALA A 183 6.12 15.59 -2.65
N LEU A 184 6.79 15.03 -1.64
CA LEU A 184 6.19 14.01 -0.79
C LEU A 184 5.22 14.70 0.15
N ARG A 185 4.03 14.14 0.24
CA ARG A 185 2.95 14.56 1.13
C ARG A 185 2.83 13.54 2.23
N VAL A 186 2.79 14.02 3.47
CA VAL A 186 2.55 13.22 4.66
C VAL A 186 1.20 13.68 5.20
N LEU A 187 0.23 12.77 5.24
CA LEU A 187 -1.12 13.04 5.72
C LEU A 187 -1.39 12.22 6.97
N ARG A 188 -2.15 12.80 7.91
CA ARG A 188 -2.70 12.03 9.03
C ARG A 188 -3.87 11.17 8.57
N ALA A 189 -4.28 10.24 9.42
CA ALA A 189 -5.43 9.37 9.17
C ALA A 189 -6.78 10.11 9.00
N ASP A 190 -6.88 11.38 9.40
CA ASP A 190 -8.05 12.24 9.11
C ASP A 190 -7.96 12.94 7.74
N GLY A 191 -6.88 12.72 6.99
CA GLY A 191 -6.60 13.35 5.70
C GLY A 191 -5.98 14.75 5.81
N SER A 192 -5.76 15.28 7.00
CA SER A 192 -5.08 16.57 7.18
C SER A 192 -3.60 16.46 6.79
N LEU A 193 -3.06 17.52 6.18
CA LEU A 193 -1.65 17.60 5.82
C LEU A 193 -0.80 17.73 7.08
N HIS A 194 0.04 16.72 7.36
CA HIS A 194 1.07 16.79 8.39
C HIS A 194 2.30 17.54 7.86
N ALA A 195 2.85 17.12 6.71
CA ALA A 195 4.01 17.74 6.10
C ALA A 195 3.99 17.68 4.56
N ALA A 196 4.67 18.63 3.93
CA ALA A 196 4.96 18.60 2.50
C ALA A 196 6.46 18.83 2.30
N ILE A 197 7.11 17.82 1.72
CA ILE A 197 8.56 17.76 1.58
C ILE A 197 8.87 17.93 0.10
N PRO A 198 9.47 19.05 -0.31
CA PRO A 198 9.88 19.23 -1.69
C PRO A 198 10.88 18.13 -2.10
N VAL A 199 10.56 17.42 -3.16
CA VAL A 199 11.51 16.56 -3.88
C VAL A 199 11.88 17.25 -5.19
N GLN A 200 13.00 16.84 -5.79
CA GLN A 200 13.36 17.44 -7.07
C GLN A 200 12.33 17.01 -8.13
N PRO A 201 11.83 17.92 -8.99
CA PRO A 201 10.68 17.71 -9.90
C PRO A 201 11.00 16.80 -11.10
N ARG A 202 11.93 15.85 -10.94
CA ARG A 202 12.56 15.05 -11.99
C ARG A 202 12.82 13.61 -11.54
N VAL A 203 12.07 13.19 -10.52
CA VAL A 203 12.28 11.93 -9.83
C VAL A 203 11.09 11.02 -10.07
N TYR A 204 11.36 9.86 -10.66
CA TYR A 204 10.45 8.73 -10.57
C TYR A 204 10.76 7.98 -9.28
N ILE A 205 9.80 7.96 -8.35
CA ILE A 205 9.88 7.13 -7.14
C ILE A 205 9.27 5.80 -7.50
N SER A 206 10.11 4.79 -7.72
CA SER A 206 9.64 3.44 -8.06
C SER A 206 9.14 2.68 -6.84
N ASP A 207 9.68 3.02 -5.66
CA ASP A 207 9.39 2.34 -4.42
C ASP A 207 9.63 3.29 -3.24
N LEU A 208 8.80 3.17 -2.23
CA LEU A 208 8.88 3.91 -0.97
C LEU A 208 8.85 2.87 0.14
N ALA A 209 9.99 2.69 0.81
CA ALA A 209 10.07 1.81 1.96
C ALA A 209 10.09 2.66 3.23
N VAL A 210 9.36 2.20 4.24
CA VAL A 210 9.29 2.88 5.54
C VAL A 210 9.52 1.86 6.64
N GLY A 211 10.23 2.27 7.67
CA GLY A 211 10.41 1.47 8.87
C GLY A 211 11.53 1.97 9.78
N PRO A 212 11.68 1.37 10.96
CA PRO A 212 12.66 1.81 11.94
C PRO A 212 14.05 1.34 11.53
N LEU A 213 14.77 2.15 10.76
CA LEU A 213 16.18 1.86 10.43
C LEU A 213 17.11 2.19 11.59
N ARG A 214 16.66 3.01 12.54
CA ARG A 214 17.39 3.33 13.76
C ARG A 214 16.57 2.97 14.98
N ALA A 215 17.23 2.30 15.93
CA ALA A 215 16.62 1.93 17.21
C ALA A 215 16.34 3.14 18.14
N ASP A 216 16.88 4.32 17.84
CA ASP A 216 16.73 5.55 18.63
C ASP A 216 15.82 6.59 17.98
N ALA A 217 15.27 6.30 16.79
CA ALA A 217 14.35 7.20 16.12
C ALA A 217 13.03 7.28 16.90
N ARG A 218 12.43 8.48 16.91
CA ARG A 218 11.11 8.66 17.49
C ARG A 218 10.02 8.05 16.60
N GLY A 219 10.14 8.23 15.29
CA GLY A 219 9.30 7.60 14.26
C GLY A 219 10.12 6.79 13.26
N ASP A 220 9.45 6.31 12.22
CA ASP A 220 10.02 5.50 11.16
C ASP A 220 10.85 6.35 10.18
N ASP A 221 11.95 5.76 9.71
CA ASP A 221 12.78 6.38 8.68
C ASP A 221 12.21 6.05 7.29
N LEU A 222 12.27 7.02 6.39
CA LEU A 222 11.77 6.93 5.02
C LEU A 222 12.92 6.67 4.06
N VAL A 223 12.85 5.58 3.32
CA VAL A 223 13.80 5.25 2.25
C VAL A 223 13.15 5.54 0.91
N LEU A 224 13.74 6.50 0.20
CA LEU A 224 13.31 6.93 -1.12
C LEU A 224 14.28 6.44 -2.16
N HIS A 225 13.78 5.68 -3.13
CA HIS A 225 14.53 5.36 -4.32
C HIS A 225 14.15 6.32 -5.45
N GLU A 226 15.09 7.19 -5.82
CA GLU A 226 14.92 8.27 -6.77
C GLU A 226 15.67 7.96 -8.07
N TRP A 227 14.99 7.95 -9.21
CA TRP A 227 15.65 7.90 -10.52
C TRP A 227 15.74 9.29 -11.15
N SER A 228 16.86 9.61 -11.81
CA SER A 228 16.91 10.78 -12.69
C SER A 228 16.01 10.59 -13.91
N ASP A 229 15.55 11.71 -14.45
CA ASP A 229 14.74 11.82 -15.68
C ASP A 229 15.20 10.97 -16.88
N ASP A 230 16.49 10.69 -16.99
CA ASP A 230 17.12 9.92 -18.07
C ASP A 230 17.42 8.46 -17.68
N PHE A 231 16.99 8.06 -16.47
CA PHE A 231 17.33 6.79 -15.82
C PHE A 231 18.84 6.51 -15.75
N ALA A 232 19.68 7.54 -15.89
CA ALA A 232 21.12 7.40 -15.84
C ALA A 232 21.64 7.30 -14.42
N THR A 233 20.92 7.84 -13.44
CA THR A 233 21.28 7.82 -12.03
C THR A 233 20.13 7.35 -11.16
N ALA A 234 20.46 6.55 -10.16
CA ALA A 234 19.57 6.15 -9.08
C ALA A 234 20.17 6.60 -7.75
N THR A 235 19.39 7.32 -6.95
CA THR A 235 19.78 7.81 -5.63
C THR A 235 18.86 7.20 -4.59
N VAL A 236 19.43 6.70 -3.49
CA VAL A 236 18.65 6.37 -2.29
C VAL A 236 18.84 7.46 -1.26
N ARG A 237 17.73 8.06 -0.82
CA ARG A 237 17.72 9.01 0.30
C ARG A 237 17.07 8.35 1.51
N ILE A 238 17.71 8.51 2.66
CA ILE A 238 17.12 8.15 3.94
C ILE A 238 16.74 9.44 4.64
N LEU A 239 15.46 9.62 4.88
CA LEU A 239 14.91 10.78 5.55
C LEU A 239 14.34 10.37 6.90
N SER A 240 14.45 11.26 7.88
CA SER A 240 13.91 11.08 9.23
C SER A 240 13.00 12.24 9.59
N ASP A 241 12.32 12.11 10.73
CA ASP A 241 11.38 13.07 11.32
C ASP A 241 11.76 14.54 11.04
N PRO A 242 10.79 15.37 10.63
CA PRO A 242 11.05 16.78 10.39
C PRO A 242 11.48 17.47 11.69
N ASP A 243 12.47 18.35 11.59
CA ASP A 243 12.85 19.20 12.71
C ASP A 243 11.70 20.11 13.15
N ALA A 244 11.88 20.85 14.25
CA ALA A 244 10.89 21.79 14.78
C ALA A 244 10.44 22.90 13.80
N ARG A 245 11.03 22.97 12.59
CA ARG A 245 10.68 23.90 11.50
C ARG A 245 10.11 23.17 10.27
N GLY A 246 9.78 21.89 10.39
CA GLY A 246 9.20 21.09 9.31
C GLY A 246 10.22 20.63 8.26
N ARG A 247 11.53 20.70 8.53
CA ARG A 247 12.57 20.27 7.59
C ARG A 247 13.06 18.88 7.91
N LEU A 248 13.03 17.99 6.92
CA LEU A 248 13.60 16.65 7.09
C LEU A 248 15.10 16.73 7.32
N ARG A 249 15.57 15.83 8.17
CA ARG A 249 16.99 15.57 8.34
C ARG A 249 17.41 14.45 7.38
N PRO A 250 18.17 14.75 6.31
CA PRO A 250 18.76 13.70 5.50
C PRO A 250 19.79 12.96 6.36
N LEU A 251 19.56 11.67 6.58
CA LEU A 251 20.48 10.81 7.32
C LEU A 251 21.61 10.29 6.42
N GLY A 252 21.33 10.18 5.13
CA GLY A 252 22.28 9.75 4.12
C GLY A 252 21.71 9.90 2.72
N VAL A 253 22.62 10.09 1.76
CA VAL A 253 22.32 10.04 0.33
C VAL A 253 23.34 9.09 -0.29
N PHE A 254 22.86 8.04 -0.94
CA PHE A 254 23.69 7.04 -1.60
C PHE A 254 23.39 7.06 -3.09
N GLU A 255 24.40 7.34 -3.92
CA GLU A 255 24.30 7.19 -5.38
C GLU A 255 24.58 5.72 -5.71
N LEU A 256 23.56 4.98 -6.16
CA LEU A 256 23.63 3.52 -6.32
C LEU A 256 24.35 3.09 -7.61
N ALA A 257 24.26 3.91 -8.66
CA ALA A 257 25.08 3.78 -9.87
C ALA A 257 24.84 4.96 -10.82
N ARG A 258 25.87 5.30 -11.60
CA ARG A 258 25.71 5.94 -12.91
C ARG A 258 25.74 4.86 -13.97
N ARG A 259 24.69 4.78 -14.80
CA ARG A 259 24.83 4.07 -16.08
C ARG A 259 25.80 4.85 -16.96
N THR A 260 26.90 4.24 -17.35
CA THR A 260 27.68 4.71 -18.51
C THR A 260 26.75 4.61 -19.74
N PRO A 261 26.61 5.66 -20.57
CA PRO A 261 25.76 5.58 -21.75
C PRO A 261 26.22 4.44 -22.67
N TYR A 262 25.26 3.68 -23.20
CA TYR A 262 25.47 2.78 -24.34
C TYR A 262 25.58 3.58 -25.64
#